data_AF-A0A6L7UXT0-F1
#
_entry.id   AF-A0A6L7UXT0-F1
#
_cell.length_a   1.000
_cell.length_b   1.000
_cell.length_c   1.000
_cell.angle_alpha   90.00
_cell.angle_beta   90.00
_cell.angle_gamma   90.00
#
_symmetry.space_group_name_H-M   'P 1'
#
loop_
_entity.id
_entity.type
_entity.pdbx_description
1 polymer ?
#
loop_
_entity_poly.entity_id
_entity_poly.type
_entity_poly.pdbx_seq_one_letter_code
_entity_poly.pdbx_strand_id
1 'polypeptide(L)'
;MSTSDASALPVHFTASVLSRYIDRGAKILRTDTVGRLLQPGKAVIDFGIVEDDTVIHLRFGDIGSLIPESEREHWLDHLVGPAASRPYLQVTLQPGACHDDGELRQWVPED
;
A
#
# COMPACT_ATOMS: atom_id res chain seq x y z
N MET A 1 15.71 -22.74 -4.34
CA MET A 1 15.21 -21.52 -3.68
C MET A 1 13.90 -21.17 -4.35
N SER A 2 12.80 -21.26 -3.61
CA SER A 2 11.45 -21.18 -4.18
C SER A 2 11.19 -19.83 -4.85
N THR A 3 10.61 -19.91 -6.03
CA THR A 3 9.84 -18.90 -6.77
C THR A 3 9.16 -17.86 -5.86
N SER A 4 9.24 -16.60 -6.28
CA SER A 4 8.72 -15.39 -5.64
C SER A 4 7.41 -15.62 -4.87
N ASP A 5 7.45 -15.49 -3.55
CA ASP A 5 6.23 -15.40 -2.77
C ASP A 5 5.73 -13.96 -2.81
N ALA A 6 4.88 -13.66 -3.80
CA ALA A 6 4.22 -12.36 -3.92
C ALA A 6 3.40 -12.00 -2.68
N SER A 7 3.10 -12.95 -1.79
CA SER A 7 2.40 -12.69 -0.53
C SER A 7 3.16 -11.73 0.38
N ALA A 8 4.49 -11.64 0.27
CA ALA A 8 5.32 -10.75 1.07
C ALA A 8 5.36 -9.30 0.56
N LEU A 9 4.80 -9.01 -0.63
CA LEU A 9 4.82 -7.67 -1.20
C LEU A 9 3.98 -6.71 -0.34
N PRO A 10 4.50 -5.50 -0.04
CA PRO A 10 3.74 -4.50 0.68
C PRO A 10 2.66 -3.91 -0.22
N VAL A 11 1.45 -3.79 0.31
CA VAL A 11 0.34 -3.07 -0.29
C VAL A 11 0.03 -1.89 0.62
N HIS A 12 0.08 -0.69 0.04
CA HIS A 12 0.00 0.56 0.78
C HIS A 12 -1.43 1.08 0.76
N PHE A 13 -1.83 1.67 1.88
CA PHE A 13 -3.12 2.29 2.08
C PHE A 13 -2.95 3.61 2.81
N THR A 14 -3.82 4.59 2.55
CA THR A 14 -3.86 5.78 3.40
C THR A 14 -4.27 5.38 4.82
N ALA A 15 -3.63 5.96 5.83
CA ALA A 15 -3.89 5.61 7.23
C ALA A 15 -5.35 5.86 7.66
N SER A 16 -6.09 6.71 6.93
CA SER A 16 -7.52 6.96 7.11
C SER A 16 -8.40 5.72 6.96
N VAL A 17 -7.91 4.63 6.35
CA VAL A 17 -8.60 3.34 6.33
C VAL A 17 -8.93 2.83 7.74
N LEU A 18 -8.11 3.20 8.73
CA LEU A 18 -8.24 2.80 10.12
C LEU A 18 -9.36 3.57 10.87
N SER A 19 -9.74 4.76 10.40
CA SER A 19 -10.69 5.63 11.10
C SER A 19 -12.04 4.94 11.34
N ARG A 20 -12.58 4.24 10.33
CA ARG A 20 -13.82 3.47 10.44
C ARG A 20 -13.78 2.43 11.56
N TYR A 21 -12.62 1.86 11.83
CA TYR A 21 -12.45 0.85 12.87
C TYR A 21 -12.44 1.48 14.25
N ILE A 22 -11.75 2.61 14.41
CA ILE A 22 -11.73 3.39 15.65
C ILE A 22 -13.14 3.84 16.01
N ASP A 23 -13.92 4.33 15.04
CA ASP A 23 -15.31 4.76 15.23
C ASP A 23 -16.21 3.61 15.71
N ARG A 24 -15.84 2.36 15.41
CA ARG A 24 -16.53 1.13 15.83
C ARG A 24 -15.97 0.54 17.13
N GLY A 25 -15.13 1.29 17.84
CA GLY A 25 -14.56 0.90 19.13
C GLY A 25 -13.30 0.04 19.05
N ALA A 26 -12.67 -0.07 17.88
CA ALA A 26 -11.33 -0.69 17.80
C ALA A 26 -10.28 0.19 18.49
N LYS A 27 -9.18 -0.44 18.92
CA LYS A 27 -8.02 0.25 19.49
C LYS A 27 -6.81 0.07 18.59
N ILE A 28 -5.91 1.06 18.60
CA ILE A 28 -4.64 0.97 17.90
C ILE A 28 -3.50 1.06 18.93
N LEU A 29 -2.55 0.14 18.84
CA LEU A 29 -1.27 0.22 19.54
C LEU A 29 -0.18 0.39 18.49
N ARG A 30 0.82 1.26 18.71
CA ARG A 30 1.86 1.50 17.71
C ARG A 30 3.19 1.97 18.31
N THR A 31 4.24 1.78 17.53
CA THR A 31 5.52 2.50 17.61
C THR A 31 5.57 3.54 16.47
N ASP A 32 6.76 4.07 16.18
CA ASP A 32 6.99 4.96 15.04
C ASP A 32 6.91 4.24 13.69
N THR A 33 7.07 2.92 13.65
CA THR A 33 7.20 2.15 12.40
C THR A 33 6.19 1.02 12.24
N VAL A 34 5.54 0.59 13.33
CA VAL A 34 4.60 -0.54 13.32
C VAL A 34 3.37 -0.19 14.13
N GLY A 35 2.20 -0.54 13.60
CA GLY A 35 0.93 -0.44 14.28
C GLY A 35 0.18 -1.77 14.32
N ARG A 36 -0.75 -1.84 15.26
CA ARG A 36 -1.60 -3.00 15.52
C ARG A 36 -3.02 -2.53 15.76
N LEU A 37 -3.95 -3.00 14.93
CA LEU A 37 -5.38 -2.77 15.08
C LEU A 37 -6.02 -3.92 15.86
N LEU A 38 -6.62 -3.57 17.00
CA LEU A 38 -7.29 -4.48 17.92
C LEU A 38 -8.81 -4.28 17.82
N GLN A 39 -9.48 -5.28 17.25
CA GLN A 39 -10.94 -5.31 17.13
C GLN A 39 -11.51 -6.40 18.05
N PRO A 40 -12.53 -6.11 18.88
CA PRO A 40 -13.16 -7.13 19.70
C PRO A 40 -13.68 -8.31 18.88
N GLY A 41 -13.26 -9.53 19.21
CA GLY A 41 -13.73 -10.76 18.57
C GLY A 41 -13.29 -10.97 17.11
N LYS A 42 -12.36 -10.17 16.60
CA LYS A 42 -11.79 -10.32 15.25
C LYS A 42 -10.28 -10.54 15.30
N ALA A 43 -9.71 -10.95 14.17
CA ALA A 43 -8.28 -11.06 14.00
C ALA A 43 -7.59 -9.70 14.24
N VAL A 44 -6.38 -9.76 14.81
CA VAL A 44 -5.50 -8.61 14.95
C VAL A 44 -4.85 -8.32 13.60
N ILE A 45 -4.81 -7.04 13.22
CA ILE A 45 -4.13 -6.60 11.99
C ILE A 45 -2.88 -5.84 12.37
N ASP A 46 -1.72 -6.39 12.07
CA ASP A 46 -0.43 -5.70 12.17
C ASP A 46 -0.13 -5.00 10.83
N PHE A 47 0.42 -3.79 10.89
CA PHE A 47 0.73 -2.96 9.72
C PHE A 47 2.01 -2.16 9.94
N GLY A 48 2.75 -1.90 8.86
CA GLY A 48 3.86 -0.94 8.87
C GLY A 48 3.36 0.49 8.68
N ILE A 49 4.10 1.47 9.20
CA ILE A 49 3.78 2.90 9.12
C ILE A 49 4.90 3.61 8.35
N VAL A 50 4.52 4.43 7.38
CA VAL A 50 5.46 5.20 6.53
C VAL A 50 4.88 6.61 6.26
N GLU A 51 5.70 7.48 5.66
CA GLU A 51 5.30 8.85 5.27
C GLU A 51 4.67 9.65 6.42
N ASP A 52 5.39 9.78 7.54
CA ASP A 52 4.96 10.53 8.72
C ASP A 52 3.53 10.18 9.18
N ASP A 53 3.24 8.88 9.24
CA ASP A 53 1.98 8.29 9.68
C ASP A 53 0.78 8.45 8.73
N THR A 54 1.01 8.95 7.52
CA THR A 54 -0.07 9.17 6.54
C THR A 54 -0.38 7.92 5.71
N VAL A 55 0.56 6.98 5.62
CA VAL A 55 0.44 5.73 4.86
C VAL A 55 0.78 4.54 5.75
N ILE A 56 -0.01 3.47 5.62
CA ILE A 56 0.26 2.18 6.23
C ILE A 56 0.43 1.10 5.16
N HIS A 57 1.09 0.00 5.48
CA HIS A 57 1.14 -1.13 4.58
C HIS A 57 0.93 -2.47 5.29
N LEU A 58 0.29 -3.39 4.56
CA LEU A 58 0.16 -4.80 4.93
C LEU A 58 0.88 -5.64 3.87
N ARG A 59 1.20 -6.89 4.21
CA ARG A 59 1.64 -7.86 3.20
C ARG A 59 0.44 -8.30 2.35
N PHE A 60 0.64 -8.52 1.05
CA PHE A 60 -0.43 -8.96 0.14
C PHE A 60 -1.14 -10.23 0.63
N GLY A 61 -0.41 -11.19 1.22
CA GLY A 61 -0.98 -12.41 1.80
C GLY A 61 -1.87 -12.19 3.03
N ASP A 62 -1.62 -11.10 3.76
CA ASP A 62 -2.39 -10.77 4.97
C ASP A 62 -3.76 -10.17 4.60
N ILE A 63 -3.90 -9.54 3.43
CA ILE A 63 -5.17 -8.92 3.00
C ILE A 63 -6.27 -9.97 2.90
N GLY A 64 -5.99 -11.09 2.21
CA GLY A 64 -6.99 -12.13 2.00
C GLY A 64 -7.42 -12.86 3.28
N SER A 65 -6.52 -12.93 4.26
CA SER A 65 -6.70 -13.70 5.50
C SER A 65 -7.17 -12.87 6.69
N LEU A 66 -6.80 -11.59 6.77
CA LEU A 66 -7.11 -10.71 7.90
C LEU A 66 -8.26 -9.74 7.61
N ILE A 67 -8.48 -9.37 6.35
CA ILE A 67 -9.53 -8.42 5.96
C ILE A 67 -10.77 -9.21 5.51
N PRO A 68 -11.90 -9.12 6.24
CA PRO A 68 -13.15 -9.76 5.85
C PRO A 68 -13.60 -9.30 4.45
N GLU A 69 -14.22 -10.19 3.68
CA GLU A 69 -14.65 -9.89 2.31
C GLU A 69 -15.56 -8.65 2.24
N SER A 70 -16.46 -8.50 3.21
CA SER A 70 -17.36 -7.35 3.34
C SER A 70 -16.67 -6.02 3.64
N GLU A 71 -15.38 -6.04 3.98
CA GLU A 71 -14.58 -4.84 4.27
C GLU A 71 -13.59 -4.52 3.14
N ARG A 72 -13.37 -5.42 2.16
CA ARG A 72 -12.35 -5.25 1.11
C ARG A 72 -12.56 -4.02 0.24
N GLU A 73 -13.81 -3.69 -0.10
CA GLU A 73 -14.14 -2.48 -0.87
C GLU A 73 -13.66 -1.21 -0.15
N HIS A 74 -13.92 -1.11 1.16
CA HIS A 74 -13.42 -0.01 1.99
C HIS A 74 -11.89 0.08 1.97
N TRP A 75 -11.18 -1.04 2.00
CA TRP A 75 -9.72 -1.02 1.89
C TRP A 75 -9.25 -0.59 0.50
N LEU A 76 -9.92 -1.02 -0.57
CA LEU A 76 -9.59 -0.61 -1.93
C LEU A 76 -9.74 0.90 -2.14
N ASP A 77 -10.75 1.52 -1.54
CA ASP A 77 -10.96 2.98 -1.61
C ASP A 77 -9.79 3.79 -1.00
N HIS A 78 -8.98 3.15 -0.15
CA HIS A 78 -7.82 3.75 0.49
C HIS A 78 -6.50 3.27 -0.13
N LEU A 79 -6.53 2.48 -1.20
CA LEU A 79 -5.35 1.92 -1.84
C LEU A 79 -4.44 3.04 -2.38
N VAL A 80 -3.19 3.07 -1.93
CA VAL A 80 -2.16 3.94 -2.47
C VAL A 80 -1.43 3.16 -3.56
N GLY A 81 -1.71 3.50 -4.81
CA GLY A 81 -1.01 2.96 -5.95
C GLY A 81 0.46 3.43 -5.97
N PRO A 82 1.41 2.60 -6.43
CA PRO A 82 2.77 3.07 -6.63
C PRO A 82 2.77 4.25 -7.61
N ALA A 83 3.61 5.25 -7.36
CA ALA A 83 3.86 6.30 -8.34
C ALA A 83 4.32 5.64 -9.65
N ALA A 84 3.55 5.88 -10.72
CA ALA A 84 3.78 5.23 -12.00
C ALA A 84 3.94 6.29 -13.10
N SER A 85 5.04 6.21 -13.85
CA SER A 85 5.19 6.98 -15.08
C SER A 85 4.29 6.38 -16.17
N ARG A 86 3.19 7.06 -16.47
CA ARG A 86 2.27 6.65 -17.53
C ARG A 86 2.96 6.54 -18.90
N PRO A 87 3.80 7.51 -19.35
CA PRO A 87 4.52 7.39 -20.62
C PRO A 87 5.43 6.15 -20.66
N TYR A 88 6.16 5.89 -19.57
CA TYR A 88 7.03 4.70 -19.47
C TYR A 88 6.23 3.39 -19.60
N LEU A 89 5.10 3.29 -18.88
CA LEU A 89 4.23 2.12 -18.96
C LEU A 89 3.64 1.94 -20.37
N GLN A 90 3.28 3.03 -21.05
CA GLN A 90 2.76 2.98 -22.42
C GLN A 90 3.79 2.46 -23.42
N VAL A 91 5.03 2.97 -23.39
CA VAL A 91 6.12 2.46 -24.25
C VAL A 91 6.40 0.98 -23.99
N THR A 92 6.35 0.56 -22.72
CA THR A 92 6.60 -0.83 -22.32
C THR A 92 5.49 -1.78 -22.80
N LEU A 93 4.22 -1.39 -22.66
CA LEU A 93 3.06 -2.24 -22.99
C LEU A 93 2.66 -2.16 -24.46
N GLN A 94 2.98 -1.06 -25.14
CA GLN A 94 2.66 -0.82 -26.55
C GLN A 94 3.94 -0.39 -27.30
N PRO A 95 4.77 -1.36 -27.73
CA PRO A 95 5.97 -1.06 -28.50
C PRO A 95 5.62 -0.25 -29.76
N GLY A 96 6.15 0.97 -29.86
CA GLY A 96 5.85 1.91 -30.96
C GLY A 96 5.04 3.15 -30.54
N ALA A 97 4.60 3.25 -29.28
CA ALA A 97 4.08 4.49 -28.73
C ALA A 97 5.16 5.59 -28.77
N CYS A 98 4.91 6.67 -29.51
CA CYS A 98 5.80 7.83 -29.57
C CYS A 98 5.36 8.86 -28.52
N HIS A 99 6.25 9.17 -27.59
CA HIS A 99 6.06 10.20 -26.58
C HIS A 99 7.20 11.22 -26.69
N ASP A 100 6.85 12.50 -26.70
CA ASP A 100 7.83 13.58 -26.54
C ASP A 100 8.17 13.69 -25.05
N ASP A 101 9.26 13.05 -24.65
CA ASP A 101 9.75 12.99 -23.26
C ASP A 101 10.88 14.01 -23.01
N GLY A 102 11.09 14.92 -23.97
CA GLY A 102 12.12 15.95 -23.92
C GLY A 102 13.55 15.43 -24.16
N GLU A 103 14.53 16.30 -23.89
CA GLU A 103 15.95 15.97 -24.07
C GLU A 103 16.46 15.05 -22.95
N LEU A 104 17.38 14.15 -23.32
CA LEU A 104 18.11 13.32 -22.37
C LEU A 104 18.95 14.20 -21.44
N ARG A 105 18.78 14.00 -20.14
CA ARG A 105 19.54 14.68 -19.08
C ARG A 105 20.21 13.64 -18.18
N GLN A 106 21.37 13.99 -17.65
CA GLN A 106 22.03 13.16 -16.65
C GLN A 106 21.30 13.29 -15.30
N TRP A 107 21.03 12.17 -14.64
CA TRP A 107 20.49 12.17 -13.28
C TRP A 107 21.59 12.57 -12.28
N VAL A 108 21.32 13.59 -11.46
CA VAL A 108 22.19 14.04 -10.37
C VAL A 108 21.34 14.01 -9.09
N PRO A 109 21.52 13.05 -8.17
CA PRO A 109 20.82 13.04 -6.89
C PRO A 109 21.13 14.31 -6.09
N GLU A 110 20.13 14.85 -5.39
CA GLU A 110 20.36 15.87 -4.35
C GLU A 110 20.89 15.16 -3.09
N ASP A 111 21.90 15.75 -2.45
CA ASP A 111 22.55 15.23 -1.23
C ASP A 111 21.65 15.33 0.02
#